data_AF-B4XP98-F1
#
_entry.id   AF-B4XP98-F1
#
_cell.length_a   1.000
_cell.length_b   1.000
_cell.length_c   1.000
_cell.angle_alpha   90.00
_cell.angle_beta   90.00
_cell.angle_gamma   90.00
#
_symmetry.space_group_name_H-M   'P 1'
#
loop_
_entity.id
_entity.type
_entity.pdbx_description
1 polymer ?
#
loop_
_entity_poly.entity_id
_entity_poly.type
_entity_poly.pdbx_seq_one_letter_code
_entity_poly.pdbx_strand_id
1 'polypeptide(L)'
;QEVQQQGIRVQKTSSSFLMVAAFISSDGSMNNDDLADYVVSNIKEPLSRLDGVGEITLFGSQYSMRVWLDPNKLNRVQMTPGDVQAAIKAQNAQVAFGKLGGTPSVEDQQFTATIMGQTRLSTVEQFNDILLRVNQDGSKVRLKDVARVELAGESYDAEALYNGQSTAAVAIKLATGANALDTAEKVRAKLNELSDYFPANMKIVYPYDTTPFVKISIEEVVQTLIEAIFLVFCVMYLFLQNFRATLIPTIAVPVVLLGTFGVMAAFGFSINTLTMFGMVLAIGL
;
A
#
# COMPACT_ATOMS: atom_id res chain seq x y z
N GLN A 1 12.32 -18.04 -18.54
CA GLN A 1 11.03 -17.62 -19.13
C GLN A 1 10.05 -17.04 -18.10
N GLU A 2 10.30 -17.09 -16.78
CA GLU A 2 9.42 -16.49 -15.76
C GLU A 2 9.43 -14.95 -15.71
N VAL A 3 10.57 -14.32 -16.04
CA VAL A 3 10.72 -12.85 -15.99
C VAL A 3 9.85 -12.12 -17.02
N GLN A 4 9.43 -12.79 -18.11
CA GLN A 4 8.55 -12.20 -19.12
C GLN A 4 7.07 -12.21 -18.72
N GLN A 5 6.62 -13.10 -17.81
CA GLN A 5 5.24 -13.13 -17.35
C GLN A 5 4.94 -12.10 -16.25
N GLN A 6 5.94 -11.70 -15.45
CA GLN A 6 5.75 -10.73 -14.38
C GLN A 6 5.94 -9.27 -14.82
N GLY A 7 6.52 -9.04 -16.00
CA GLY A 7 6.85 -7.70 -16.49
C GLY A 7 7.99 -7.05 -15.68
N ILE A 8 8.83 -6.27 -16.34
CA ILE A 8 9.86 -5.50 -15.64
C ILE A 8 9.20 -4.21 -15.12
N ARG A 9 8.87 -4.16 -13.83
CA ARG A 9 8.47 -2.92 -13.16
C ARG A 9 9.70 -2.17 -12.70
N VAL A 10 10.03 -1.07 -13.39
CA VAL A 10 11.02 -0.11 -12.92
C VAL A 10 10.31 0.89 -12.00
N GLN A 11 10.69 0.94 -10.73
CA GLN A 11 10.15 1.89 -9.75
C GLN A 11 11.24 2.89 -9.36
N LYS A 12 10.92 4.19 -9.43
CA LYS A 12 11.79 5.27 -8.98
C LYS A 12 11.25 5.82 -7.65
N THR A 13 11.83 5.35 -6.55
CA THR A 13 11.34 5.65 -5.19
C THR A 13 12.48 6.01 -4.26
N SER A 14 12.16 6.68 -3.15
CA SER A 14 13.11 6.89 -2.06
C SER A 14 13.54 5.53 -1.47
N SER A 15 14.75 5.46 -0.92
CA SER A 15 15.23 4.28 -0.18
C SER A 15 14.54 4.12 1.17
N SER A 16 13.97 5.19 1.72
CA SER A 16 13.27 5.20 3.02
C SER A 16 11.75 5.15 2.87
N PHE A 17 11.09 4.58 3.88
CA PHE A 17 9.64 4.68 4.03
C PHE A 17 9.26 6.09 4.47
N LEU A 18 8.22 6.66 3.84
CA LEU A 18 7.58 7.90 4.26
C LEU A 18 6.75 7.65 5.53
N MET A 19 5.92 6.61 5.46
CA MET A 19 5.00 6.21 6.53
C MET A 19 4.67 4.72 6.44
N VAL A 20 4.26 4.15 7.56
CA VAL A 20 3.71 2.80 7.67
C VAL A 20 2.33 2.92 8.31
N ALA A 21 1.31 2.43 7.63
CA ALA A 21 -0.04 2.26 8.15
C ALA A 21 -0.24 0.80 8.52
N ALA A 22 -0.55 0.53 9.80
CA ALA A 22 -0.85 -0.81 10.29
C ALA A 22 -2.35 -0.95 10.58
N PHE A 23 -2.88 -2.13 10.35
CA PHE A 23 -4.29 -2.49 10.48
C PHE A 23 -4.41 -3.56 11.55
N ILE A 24 -5.22 -3.31 12.55
CA ILE A 24 -5.36 -4.17 13.74
C ILE A 24 -6.83 -4.55 13.96
N SER A 25 -7.06 -5.73 14.54
CA SER A 25 -8.38 -6.15 15.02
C SER A 25 -8.58 -5.66 16.46
N SER A 26 -9.64 -4.90 16.71
CA SER A 26 -9.95 -4.34 18.03
C SER A 26 -10.37 -5.39 19.07
N ASP A 27 -10.92 -6.50 18.59
CA ASP A 27 -11.52 -7.61 19.35
C ASP A 27 -10.73 -8.93 19.20
N GLY A 28 -9.67 -8.93 18.38
CA GLY A 28 -8.87 -10.13 18.06
C GLY A 28 -9.58 -11.16 17.17
N SER A 29 -10.71 -10.84 16.54
CA SER A 29 -11.43 -11.79 15.67
C SER A 29 -10.81 -11.98 14.29
N MET A 30 -9.99 -11.03 13.82
CA MET A 30 -9.22 -11.14 12.57
C MET A 30 -7.76 -11.47 12.85
N ASN A 31 -7.24 -12.47 12.14
CA ASN A 31 -5.82 -12.84 12.18
C ASN A 31 -4.98 -12.01 11.18
N ASN A 32 -3.68 -12.32 11.05
CA ASN A 32 -2.79 -11.61 10.13
C ASN A 32 -3.26 -11.70 8.67
N ASP A 33 -3.67 -12.90 8.24
CA ASP A 33 -4.10 -13.17 6.86
C ASP A 33 -5.42 -12.45 6.54
N ASP A 34 -6.39 -12.44 7.47
CA ASP A 34 -7.65 -11.70 7.33
C ASP A 34 -7.41 -10.21 7.08
N LEU A 35 -6.53 -9.62 7.89
CA LEU A 35 -6.19 -8.20 7.81
C LEU A 35 -5.43 -7.91 6.51
N ALA A 36 -4.49 -8.77 6.14
CA ALA A 36 -3.65 -8.58 4.96
C ALA A 36 -4.43 -8.74 3.66
N ASP A 37 -5.36 -9.71 3.60
CA ASP A 37 -6.25 -9.89 2.45
C ASP A 37 -7.16 -8.68 2.25
N TYR A 38 -7.75 -8.16 3.33
CA TYR A 38 -8.58 -6.95 3.24
C TYR A 38 -7.77 -5.75 2.73
N VAL A 39 -6.55 -5.58 3.25
CA VAL A 39 -5.64 -4.51 2.83
C VAL A 39 -5.26 -4.64 1.35
N VAL A 40 -4.93 -5.84 0.87
CA VAL A 40 -4.58 -6.04 -0.54
C VAL A 40 -5.77 -5.77 -1.45
N SER A 41 -6.93 -6.28 -1.08
CA SER A 41 -8.15 -6.23 -1.90
C SER A 41 -8.75 -4.83 -1.97
N ASN A 42 -8.71 -4.07 -0.87
CA ASN A 42 -9.47 -2.81 -0.75
C ASN A 42 -8.61 -1.56 -0.58
N ILE A 43 -7.37 -1.68 -0.10
CA ILE A 43 -6.56 -0.51 0.32
C ILE A 43 -5.34 -0.31 -0.57
N LYS A 44 -4.61 -1.39 -0.88
CA LYS A 44 -3.33 -1.32 -1.60
C LYS A 44 -3.46 -0.63 -2.95
N GLU A 45 -4.46 -1.01 -3.74
CA GLU A 45 -4.62 -0.47 -5.10
C GLU A 45 -5.01 1.03 -5.09
N PRO A 46 -6.03 1.48 -4.32
CA PRO A 46 -6.33 2.91 -4.21
C PRO A 46 -5.14 3.75 -3.74
N LEU A 47 -4.38 3.28 -2.75
CA LEU A 47 -3.20 4.01 -2.26
C LEU A 47 -2.08 4.06 -3.30
N SER A 48 -1.86 2.98 -4.05
CA SER A 48 -0.78 2.92 -5.06
C SER A 48 -0.96 3.90 -6.21
N ARG A 49 -2.17 4.43 -6.39
CA ARG A 49 -2.51 5.41 -7.44
C ARG A 49 -2.46 6.86 -6.95
N LEU A 50 -2.21 7.10 -5.66
CA LEU A 50 -2.13 8.46 -5.14
C LEU A 50 -0.89 9.15 -5.68
N ASP A 51 -1.06 10.40 -6.09
CA ASP A 51 0.05 11.25 -6.50
C ASP A 51 1.04 11.42 -5.34
N GLY A 52 2.32 11.20 -5.63
CA GLY A 52 3.41 11.19 -4.66
C GLY A 52 3.72 9.83 -4.02
N VAL A 53 2.85 8.83 -4.15
CA VAL A 53 3.16 7.46 -3.72
C VAL A 53 4.01 6.77 -4.79
N GLY A 54 5.20 6.31 -4.39
CA GLY A 54 6.15 5.67 -5.30
C GLY A 54 6.04 4.15 -5.29
N GLU A 55 6.11 3.56 -4.10
CA GLU A 55 6.06 2.11 -3.90
C GLU A 55 5.28 1.82 -2.62
N ILE A 56 4.53 0.74 -2.67
CA ILE A 56 3.82 0.20 -1.53
C ILE A 56 4.31 -1.22 -1.28
N THR A 57 4.85 -1.44 -0.09
CA THR A 57 5.22 -2.76 0.42
C THR A 57 4.16 -3.20 1.43
N LEU A 58 3.58 -4.38 1.21
CA LEU A 58 2.70 -5.02 2.18
C LEU A 58 3.54 -5.90 3.12
N PHE A 59 3.29 -5.78 4.41
CA PHE A 59 3.72 -6.73 5.42
C PHE A 59 2.50 -7.58 5.81
N GLY A 60 2.53 -8.83 5.37
CA GLY A 60 1.41 -9.76 5.38
C GLY A 60 1.19 -10.36 3.99
N SER A 61 0.21 -11.25 3.86
CA SER A 61 -0.08 -11.92 2.60
C SER A 61 -1.58 -11.90 2.32
N GLN A 62 -1.95 -11.71 1.04
CA GLN A 62 -3.32 -11.94 0.60
C GLN A 62 -3.70 -13.42 0.76
N TYR A 63 -5.01 -13.69 0.71
CA TYR A 63 -5.49 -15.06 0.71
C TYR A 63 -5.11 -15.80 -0.57
N SER A 64 -4.76 -17.07 -0.37
CA SER A 64 -4.59 -18.06 -1.42
C SER A 64 -5.32 -19.32 -1.02
N MET A 65 -5.91 -20.00 -2.01
CA MET A 65 -6.39 -21.36 -1.80
C MET A 65 -5.19 -22.27 -1.57
N ARG A 66 -5.03 -22.78 -0.35
CA ARG A 66 -3.93 -23.67 0.02
C ARG A 66 -4.40 -25.12 -0.05
N VAL A 67 -3.64 -25.93 -0.79
CA VAL A 67 -3.88 -27.38 -0.93
C VAL A 67 -2.71 -28.12 -0.30
N TRP A 68 -2.88 -28.55 0.94
CA TRP A 68 -1.87 -29.27 1.71
C TRP A 68 -1.98 -30.77 1.44
N LEU A 69 -1.13 -31.27 0.55
CA LEU A 69 -1.10 -32.68 0.15
C LEU A 69 -0.64 -33.59 1.30
N ASP A 70 -1.37 -34.68 1.52
CA ASP A 70 -0.97 -35.75 2.44
C ASP A 70 -0.24 -36.85 1.65
N PRO A 71 1.08 -37.05 1.86
CA PRO A 71 1.85 -38.02 1.08
C PRO A 71 1.40 -39.46 1.32
N ASN A 72 0.89 -39.78 2.52
CA ASN A 72 0.43 -41.13 2.83
C ASN A 72 -0.89 -41.43 2.11
N LYS A 73 -1.81 -40.45 2.07
CA LYS A 73 -3.09 -40.61 1.35
C LYS A 73 -2.87 -40.66 -0.16
N LEU A 74 -1.99 -39.81 -0.70
CA LEU A 74 -1.59 -39.85 -2.11
C LEU A 74 -1.01 -41.22 -2.49
N ASN A 75 -0.12 -41.78 -1.68
CA ASN A 75 0.47 -43.09 -1.95
C ASN A 75 -0.57 -44.22 -1.96
N ARG A 76 -1.56 -44.20 -1.05
CA ARG A 76 -2.66 -45.19 -1.02
C ARG A 76 -3.49 -45.20 -2.29
N VAL A 77 -3.65 -44.06 -2.94
CA VAL A 77 -4.35 -43.95 -4.23
C VAL A 77 -3.38 -43.97 -5.43
N GLN A 78 -2.08 -44.22 -5.22
CA GLN A 78 -1.05 -44.26 -6.27
C GLN A 78 -1.04 -42.98 -7.12
N MET A 79 -1.16 -41.82 -6.48
CA MET A 79 -1.13 -40.52 -7.13
C MET A 79 0.10 -39.72 -6.72
N THR A 80 0.53 -38.84 -7.62
CA THR A 80 1.64 -37.90 -7.41
C THR A 80 1.12 -36.47 -7.23
N PRO A 81 1.93 -35.56 -6.67
CA PRO A 81 1.61 -34.12 -6.66
C PRO A 81 1.36 -33.54 -8.06
N GLY A 82 2.00 -34.10 -9.10
CA GLY A 82 1.82 -33.69 -10.49
C GLY A 82 0.39 -33.98 -10.99
N ASP A 83 -0.18 -35.12 -10.61
CA ASP A 83 -1.56 -35.48 -10.97
C ASP A 83 -2.57 -34.53 -10.33
N VAL A 84 -2.35 -34.15 -9.07
CA VAL A 84 -3.20 -33.16 -8.39
C VAL A 84 -3.09 -31.79 -9.06
N GLN A 85 -1.87 -31.35 -9.39
CA GLN A 85 -1.68 -30.07 -10.09
C GLN A 85 -2.38 -30.07 -11.46
N ALA A 86 -2.29 -31.16 -12.21
CA ALA A 86 -2.97 -31.31 -13.50
C ALA A 86 -4.50 -31.27 -13.35
N ALA A 87 -5.05 -31.97 -12.35
CA ALA A 87 -6.49 -31.97 -12.07
C ALA A 87 -6.99 -30.57 -11.69
N ILE A 88 -6.26 -29.84 -10.83
CA ILE A 88 -6.60 -28.46 -10.47
C ILE A 88 -6.54 -27.56 -11.71
N LYS A 89 -5.51 -27.65 -12.55
CA LYS A 89 -5.41 -26.86 -13.79
C LYS A 89 -6.55 -27.14 -14.77
N ALA A 90 -6.98 -28.40 -14.88
CA ALA A 90 -8.07 -28.80 -15.77
C ALA A 90 -9.45 -28.37 -15.24
N GLN A 91 -9.67 -28.40 -13.93
CA GLN A 91 -10.97 -28.13 -13.31
C GLN A 91 -11.14 -26.70 -12.76
N ASN A 92 -10.05 -25.96 -12.55
CA ASN A 92 -10.08 -24.54 -12.20
C ASN A 92 -9.68 -23.66 -13.40
N ALA A 93 -10.32 -23.89 -14.54
CA ALA A 93 -10.09 -23.16 -15.77
C ALA A 93 -11.31 -22.29 -16.11
N GLN A 94 -11.04 -21.11 -16.66
CA GLN A 94 -12.07 -20.29 -17.29
C GLN A 94 -12.00 -20.50 -18.80
N VAL A 95 -13.02 -21.15 -19.35
CA VAL A 95 -13.07 -21.50 -20.77
C VAL A 95 -14.05 -20.58 -21.50
N ALA A 96 -13.67 -20.11 -22.68
CA ALA A 96 -14.53 -19.30 -23.53
C ALA A 96 -15.40 -20.20 -24.42
N PHE A 97 -16.71 -20.22 -24.15
CA PHE A 97 -17.66 -21.07 -24.88
C PHE A 97 -18.35 -20.37 -26.07
N GLY A 98 -18.07 -19.08 -26.29
CA GLY A 98 -18.68 -18.30 -27.35
C GLY A 98 -20.11 -17.85 -27.03
N LYS A 99 -20.92 -17.66 -28.07
CA LYS A 99 -22.28 -17.14 -27.97
C LYS A 99 -23.23 -17.93 -28.88
N LEU A 100 -24.43 -18.23 -28.39
CA LEU A 100 -25.55 -18.66 -29.23
C LEU A 100 -25.93 -17.50 -30.14
N GLY A 101 -26.11 -17.75 -31.43
CA GLY A 101 -26.38 -16.69 -32.41
C GLY A 101 -25.20 -15.74 -32.64
N GLY A 102 -23.97 -16.17 -32.32
CA GLY A 102 -22.75 -15.40 -32.60
C GLY A 102 -22.49 -15.23 -34.09
N THR A 103 -21.76 -14.18 -34.47
CA THR A 103 -21.43 -13.90 -35.87
C THR A 103 -20.29 -14.78 -36.40
N PRO A 104 -20.33 -15.18 -37.69
CA PRO A 104 -21.42 -14.97 -38.65
C PRO A 104 -22.64 -15.87 -38.33
N SER A 105 -23.83 -15.25 -38.29
CA SER A 105 -25.09 -15.94 -37.99
C SER A 105 -25.87 -16.25 -39.27
N VAL A 106 -26.79 -17.21 -39.18
CA VAL A 106 -27.77 -17.47 -40.25
C VAL A 106 -28.71 -16.26 -40.44
N GLU A 107 -29.30 -16.13 -41.63
CA GLU A 107 -30.33 -15.12 -41.90
C GLU A 107 -31.53 -15.31 -40.94
N ASP A 108 -32.16 -14.19 -40.55
CA ASP A 108 -33.26 -14.11 -39.57
C ASP A 108 -32.92 -14.55 -38.12
N GLN A 109 -31.65 -14.64 -37.73
CA GLN A 109 -31.27 -14.88 -36.33
C GLN A 109 -31.68 -13.71 -35.41
N GLN A 110 -32.73 -13.89 -34.61
CA GLN A 110 -33.27 -12.85 -33.70
C GLN A 110 -32.72 -12.90 -32.26
N PHE A 111 -32.00 -13.97 -31.89
CA PHE A 111 -31.55 -14.20 -30.52
C PHE A 111 -30.03 -14.34 -30.44
N THR A 112 -29.40 -13.64 -29.50
CA THR A 112 -28.00 -13.85 -29.14
C THR A 112 -27.85 -13.98 -27.63
N ALA A 113 -27.09 -14.97 -27.17
CA ALA A 113 -26.79 -15.15 -25.75
C ALA A 113 -25.37 -15.67 -25.55
N THR A 114 -24.66 -15.12 -24.56
CA THR A 114 -23.34 -15.63 -24.19
C THR A 114 -23.47 -16.97 -23.50
N ILE A 115 -22.69 -17.95 -23.95
CA ILE A 115 -22.64 -19.26 -23.31
C ILE A 115 -21.74 -19.14 -22.09
N MET A 116 -22.33 -19.27 -20.90
CA MET A 116 -21.60 -19.39 -19.65
C MET A 116 -21.39 -20.87 -19.35
N GLY A 117 -20.13 -21.28 -19.26
CA GLY A 117 -19.77 -22.62 -18.80
C GLY A 117 -18.87 -22.55 -17.58
N GLN A 118 -17.87 -23.41 -17.53
CA GLN A 118 -16.98 -23.54 -16.37
C GLN A 118 -16.23 -22.24 -16.07
N THR A 119 -16.38 -21.77 -14.83
CA THR A 119 -15.65 -20.64 -14.25
C THR A 119 -14.58 -21.14 -13.29
N ARG A 120 -13.68 -20.24 -12.89
CA ARG A 120 -12.75 -20.54 -11.80
C ARG A 120 -13.53 -20.87 -10.52
N LEU A 121 -12.97 -21.80 -9.75
CA LEU A 121 -13.47 -22.19 -8.44
C LEU A 121 -13.16 -21.08 -7.44
N SER A 122 -14.09 -20.81 -6.53
CA SER A 122 -14.01 -19.71 -5.56
C SER A 122 -14.11 -20.15 -4.10
N THR A 123 -14.59 -21.36 -3.81
CA THR A 123 -14.80 -21.84 -2.44
C THR A 123 -13.99 -23.08 -2.11
N VAL A 124 -13.71 -23.29 -0.82
CA VAL A 124 -12.99 -24.46 -0.33
C VAL A 124 -13.72 -25.76 -0.69
N GLU A 125 -15.05 -25.76 -0.64
CA GLU A 125 -15.91 -26.91 -0.99
C GLU A 125 -15.76 -27.29 -2.46
N GLN A 126 -15.72 -26.29 -3.35
CA GLN A 126 -15.52 -26.52 -4.78
C GLN A 126 -14.15 -27.14 -5.07
N PHE A 127 -13.10 -26.68 -4.40
CA PHE A 127 -11.78 -27.30 -4.51
C PHE A 127 -11.75 -28.71 -3.94
N ASN A 128 -12.36 -28.93 -2.78
CA ASN A 128 -12.47 -30.24 -2.15
C ASN A 128 -13.16 -31.29 -3.05
N ASP A 129 -14.06 -30.83 -3.92
CA ASP A 129 -14.81 -31.68 -4.84
C ASP A 129 -14.16 -31.90 -6.22
N ILE A 130 -12.96 -31.34 -6.44
CA ILE A 130 -12.16 -31.62 -7.65
C ILE A 130 -11.96 -33.13 -7.76
N LEU A 131 -12.37 -33.68 -8.91
CA LEU A 131 -12.26 -35.11 -9.19
C LEU A 131 -10.82 -35.42 -9.62
N LEU A 132 -10.14 -36.29 -8.88
CA LEU A 132 -8.77 -36.70 -9.18
C LEU A 132 -8.73 -37.98 -10.02
N ARG A 133 -9.53 -38.98 -9.63
CA ARG A 133 -9.58 -40.27 -10.33
C ARG A 133 -10.92 -40.96 -10.13
N VAL A 134 -11.29 -41.82 -11.08
CA VAL A 134 -12.32 -42.85 -10.90
C VAL A 134 -11.63 -44.21 -10.89
N ASN A 135 -11.80 -44.98 -9.83
CA ASN A 135 -11.23 -46.32 -9.66
C ASN A 135 -12.03 -47.35 -10.49
N GLN A 136 -11.46 -48.55 -10.66
CA GLN A 136 -12.09 -49.63 -11.45
C GLN A 136 -13.42 -50.11 -10.87
N ASP A 137 -13.61 -49.98 -9.56
CA ASP A 137 -14.85 -50.28 -8.83
C ASP A 137 -15.91 -49.16 -8.92
N GLY A 138 -15.62 -48.08 -9.66
CA GLY A 138 -16.49 -46.91 -9.80
C GLY A 138 -16.38 -45.90 -8.66
N SER A 139 -15.56 -46.16 -7.63
CA SER A 139 -15.32 -45.19 -6.56
C SER A 139 -14.54 -43.98 -7.08
N LYS A 140 -14.85 -42.79 -6.54
CA LYS A 140 -14.26 -41.53 -6.99
C LYS A 140 -13.29 -41.02 -5.92
N VAL A 141 -12.08 -40.69 -6.32
CA VAL A 141 -11.09 -40.01 -5.48
C VAL A 141 -11.21 -38.51 -5.75
N ARG A 142 -11.49 -37.73 -4.72
CA ARG A 142 -11.57 -36.27 -4.76
C ARG A 142 -10.38 -35.64 -4.06
N LEU A 143 -10.18 -34.33 -4.25
CA LEU A 143 -9.08 -33.61 -3.64
C LEU A 143 -9.09 -33.72 -2.10
N LYS A 144 -10.27 -33.64 -1.48
CA LYS A 144 -10.43 -33.80 -0.02
C LYS A 144 -9.96 -35.15 0.52
N ASP A 145 -9.90 -36.18 -0.33
CA ASP A 145 -9.48 -37.52 0.08
C ASP A 145 -7.95 -37.62 0.20
N VAL A 146 -7.20 -36.68 -0.38
CA VAL A 146 -5.73 -36.70 -0.44
C VAL A 146 -5.05 -35.42 0.06
N ALA A 147 -5.82 -34.37 0.37
CA ALA A 147 -5.30 -33.08 0.78
C ALA A 147 -6.22 -32.35 1.76
N ARG A 148 -5.65 -31.49 2.61
CA ARG A 148 -6.41 -30.46 3.34
C ARG A 148 -6.47 -29.20 2.50
N VAL A 149 -7.68 -28.72 2.21
CA VAL A 149 -7.91 -27.48 1.48
C VAL A 149 -8.42 -26.42 2.45
N GLU A 150 -7.78 -25.25 2.47
CA GLU A 150 -8.19 -24.10 3.28
C GLU A 150 -7.81 -22.78 2.61
N LEU A 151 -8.49 -21.71 3.02
CA LEU A 151 -8.11 -20.35 2.66
C LEU A 151 -7.12 -19.84 3.69
N ALA A 152 -5.91 -19.48 3.27
CA ALA A 152 -4.87 -18.97 4.16
C ALA A 152 -3.86 -18.12 3.37
N GLY A 153 -2.86 -17.53 4.03
CA GLY A 153 -1.84 -16.70 3.39
C GLY A 153 -1.14 -17.37 2.19
N GLU A 154 -0.97 -16.62 1.10
CA GLU A 154 -0.11 -16.98 -0.04
C GLU A 154 1.35 -17.25 0.39
N SER A 155 1.91 -16.37 1.23
CA SER A 155 3.25 -16.48 1.83
C SER A 155 3.18 -16.45 3.35
N TYR A 156 4.08 -17.19 3.99
CA TYR A 156 4.28 -17.24 5.44
C TYR A 156 5.68 -16.74 5.85
N ASP A 157 6.38 -16.05 4.95
CA ASP A 157 7.78 -15.66 5.14
C ASP A 157 7.96 -14.48 6.10
N ALA A 158 6.90 -13.67 6.26
CA ALA A 158 6.91 -12.49 7.10
C ALA A 158 5.62 -12.41 7.91
N GLU A 159 5.75 -12.25 9.22
CA GLU A 159 4.65 -11.96 10.12
C GLU A 159 4.83 -10.53 10.65
N ALA A 160 3.74 -9.76 10.67
CA ALA A 160 3.73 -8.42 11.24
C ALA A 160 2.95 -8.41 12.55
N LEU A 161 3.55 -7.81 13.57
CA LEU A 161 2.95 -7.59 14.87
C LEU A 161 3.00 -6.11 15.23
N TYR A 162 1.91 -5.59 15.81
CA TYR A 162 1.86 -4.26 16.40
C TYR A 162 1.56 -4.41 17.89
N ASN A 163 2.49 -3.99 18.75
CA ASN A 163 2.39 -4.15 20.21
C ASN A 163 2.03 -5.57 20.66
N GLY A 164 2.55 -6.60 19.96
CA GLY A 164 2.29 -8.01 20.24
C GLY A 164 0.96 -8.56 19.69
N GLN A 165 0.17 -7.74 18.99
CA GLN A 165 -1.07 -8.16 18.32
C GLN A 165 -0.83 -8.38 16.83
N SER A 166 -1.50 -9.37 16.24
CA SER A 166 -1.46 -9.62 14.79
C SER A 166 -1.94 -8.38 14.01
N THR A 167 -1.17 -8.01 12.98
CA THR A 167 -1.45 -6.86 12.14
C THR A 167 -1.06 -7.13 10.69
N ALA A 168 -1.75 -6.48 9.77
CA ALA A 168 -1.23 -6.26 8.42
C ALA A 168 -0.74 -4.83 8.32
N ALA A 169 0.37 -4.58 7.63
CA ALA A 169 0.87 -3.22 7.48
C ALA A 169 1.24 -2.89 6.05
N VAL A 170 1.09 -1.61 5.70
CA VAL A 170 1.40 -1.05 4.40
C VAL A 170 2.47 0.01 4.60
N ALA A 171 3.67 -0.28 4.13
CA ALA A 171 4.76 0.68 4.09
C ALA A 171 4.77 1.42 2.76
N ILE A 172 4.78 2.74 2.85
CA ILE A 172 4.64 3.64 1.71
C ILE A 172 5.96 4.35 1.53
N LYS A 173 6.56 4.22 0.35
CA LYS A 173 7.73 4.99 -0.06
C LYS A 173 7.30 6.15 -0.94
N LEU A 174 7.96 7.28 -0.76
CA LEU A 174 7.74 8.49 -1.54
C LEU A 174 8.26 8.30 -2.98
N ALA A 175 7.48 8.77 -3.95
CA ALA A 175 7.92 8.87 -5.33
C ALA A 175 9.07 9.88 -5.47
N THR A 176 10.00 9.65 -6.40
CA THR A 176 11.10 10.59 -6.62
C THR A 176 10.57 11.98 -6.99
N GLY A 177 10.97 13.00 -6.22
CA GLY A 177 10.58 14.41 -6.45
C GLY A 177 9.23 14.80 -5.85
N ALA A 178 8.49 13.87 -5.22
CA ALA A 178 7.25 14.19 -4.54
C ALA A 178 7.48 14.89 -3.19
N ASN A 179 6.46 15.60 -2.71
CA ASN A 179 6.49 16.25 -1.41
C ASN A 179 5.99 15.30 -0.32
N ALA A 180 6.78 15.10 0.73
CA ALA A 180 6.46 14.18 1.83
C ALA A 180 5.20 14.58 2.61
N LEU A 181 5.02 15.87 2.92
CA LEU A 181 3.89 16.38 3.70
C LEU A 181 2.58 16.24 2.92
N ASP A 182 2.57 16.68 1.66
CA ASP A 182 1.42 16.58 0.76
C ASP A 182 1.03 15.11 0.50
N THR A 183 2.02 14.24 0.25
CA THR A 183 1.76 12.81 0.03
C THR A 183 1.16 12.16 1.28
N ALA A 184 1.70 12.44 2.47
CA ALA A 184 1.17 11.86 3.70
C ALA A 184 -0.23 12.38 4.03
N GLU A 185 -0.54 13.63 3.70
CA GLU A 185 -1.89 14.19 3.83
C GLU A 185 -2.86 13.49 2.88
N LYS A 186 -2.51 13.33 1.60
CA LYS A 186 -3.30 12.57 0.61
C LYS A 186 -3.53 11.13 1.04
N VAL A 187 -2.49 10.45 1.55
CA VAL A 187 -2.60 9.08 2.06
C VAL A 187 -3.53 9.01 3.26
N ARG A 188 -3.36 9.89 4.27
CA ARG A 188 -4.25 9.93 5.45
C ARG A 188 -5.69 10.24 5.06
N ALA A 189 -5.91 11.21 4.18
CA ALA A 189 -7.23 11.55 3.69
C ALA A 189 -7.89 10.34 3.01
N LYS A 190 -7.14 9.62 2.16
CA LYS A 190 -7.67 8.43 1.48
C LYS A 190 -7.94 7.28 2.45
N LEU A 191 -7.07 7.06 3.43
CA LEU A 191 -7.26 6.03 4.46
C LEU A 191 -8.46 6.35 5.36
N ASN A 192 -8.69 7.62 5.67
CA ASN A 192 -9.88 8.05 6.41
C ASN A 192 -11.15 7.83 5.59
N GLU A 193 -11.17 8.17 4.29
CA GLU A 193 -12.30 7.87 3.40
C GLU A 193 -12.59 6.36 3.33
N LEU A 194 -11.54 5.53 3.24
CA LEU A 194 -11.69 4.08 3.21
C LEU A 194 -12.11 3.49 4.56
N SER A 195 -11.84 4.19 5.67
CA SER A 195 -12.15 3.70 7.01
C SER A 195 -13.63 3.55 7.28
N ASP A 196 -14.48 4.31 6.56
CA ASP A 196 -15.94 4.19 6.63
C ASP A 196 -16.46 2.83 6.13
N TYR A 197 -15.66 2.13 5.31
CA TYR A 197 -15.99 0.83 4.74
C TYR A 197 -15.31 -0.33 5.47
N PHE A 198 -14.54 -0.05 6.53
CA PHE A 198 -13.84 -1.10 7.26
C PHE A 198 -14.84 -2.05 7.94
N PRO A 199 -14.47 -3.34 8.09
CA PRO A 199 -15.14 -4.23 9.02
C PRO A 199 -15.20 -3.58 10.41
N ALA A 200 -16.31 -3.79 11.14
CA ALA A 200 -16.59 -3.08 12.40
C ALA A 200 -15.50 -3.21 13.48
N ASN A 201 -14.68 -4.24 13.37
CA ASN A 201 -13.60 -4.60 14.27
C ASN A 201 -12.20 -4.14 13.79
N MET A 202 -12.06 -3.60 12.58
CA MET A 202 -10.75 -3.19 12.05
C MET A 202 -10.45 -1.72 12.37
N LYS A 203 -9.22 -1.45 12.81
CA LYS A 203 -8.71 -0.08 13.03
C LYS A 203 -7.38 0.13 12.35
N ILE A 204 -7.14 1.36 11.93
CA ILE A 204 -5.86 1.81 11.42
C ILE A 204 -5.05 2.50 12.52
N VAL A 205 -3.76 2.22 12.56
CA VAL A 205 -2.76 2.89 13.39
C VAL A 205 -1.53 3.24 12.54
N TYR A 206 -0.79 4.27 12.95
CA TYR A 206 0.36 4.77 12.20
C TYR A 206 1.64 4.57 13.02
N PRO A 207 2.24 3.36 13.05
CA PRO A 207 3.42 3.06 13.87
C PRO A 207 4.66 3.85 13.44
N TYR A 208 4.73 4.28 12.18
CA TYR A 208 5.87 5.02 11.65
C TYR A 208 5.38 6.11 10.70
N ASP A 209 5.74 7.35 10.97
CA ASP A 209 5.44 8.51 10.12
C ASP A 209 6.56 9.53 10.30
N THR A 210 7.20 9.90 9.19
CA THR A 210 8.30 10.88 9.17
C THR A 210 7.80 12.32 9.12
N THR A 211 6.53 12.55 8.78
CA THR A 211 5.98 13.89 8.56
C THR A 211 5.84 14.76 9.81
N PRO A 212 5.52 14.25 11.01
CA PRO A 212 5.48 15.08 12.21
C PRO A 212 6.83 15.70 12.52
N PHE A 213 7.92 14.94 12.36
CA PHE A 213 9.28 15.44 12.59
C PHE A 213 9.63 16.59 11.63
N VAL A 214 9.32 16.43 10.34
CA VAL A 214 9.56 17.48 9.33
C VAL A 214 8.72 18.73 9.64
N LYS A 215 7.45 18.55 9.99
CA LYS A 215 6.55 19.66 10.33
C LYS A 215 7.04 20.43 11.56
N ILE A 216 7.34 19.73 12.65
CA ILE A 216 7.84 20.34 13.89
C ILE A 216 9.17 21.05 13.63
N SER A 217 10.09 20.43 12.89
CA SER A 217 11.39 21.05 12.55
C SER A 217 11.22 22.38 11.81
N ILE A 218 10.28 22.46 10.86
CA ILE A 218 10.00 23.71 10.14
C ILE A 218 9.35 24.74 11.06
N GLU A 219 8.38 24.32 11.88
CA GLU A 219 7.68 25.18 12.83
C GLU A 219 8.64 25.80 13.86
N GLU A 220 9.55 24.99 14.42
CA GLU A 220 10.62 25.45 15.32
C GLU A 220 11.56 26.45 14.63
N VAL A 221 11.93 26.22 13.37
CA VAL A 221 12.77 27.20 12.66
C VAL A 221 12.01 28.50 12.39
N VAL A 222 10.72 28.44 12.05
CA VAL A 222 9.91 29.66 11.88
C VAL A 222 9.78 30.42 13.20
N GLN A 223 9.58 29.71 14.32
CA GLN A 223 9.52 30.33 15.64
C GLN A 223 10.84 31.01 16.00
N THR A 224 11.97 30.32 15.84
CA THR A 224 13.30 30.89 16.13
C THR A 224 13.63 32.07 15.22
N LEU A 225 13.15 32.08 13.97
CA LEU A 225 13.28 33.22 13.06
C LEU A 225 12.52 34.45 13.57
N ILE A 226 11.29 34.26 14.07
CA ILE A 226 10.48 35.34 14.66
C ILE A 226 11.16 35.88 15.92
N GLU A 227 11.64 34.99 16.79
CA GLU A 227 12.39 35.35 18.01
C GLU A 227 13.66 36.13 17.67
N ALA A 228 14.42 35.71 16.65
CA ALA A 228 15.62 36.40 16.19
C ALA A 228 15.31 37.81 15.66
N ILE A 229 14.27 37.97 14.84
CA ILE A 229 13.84 39.30 14.36
C ILE A 229 13.45 40.20 15.53
N PHE A 230 12.73 39.67 16.51
CA PHE A 230 12.34 40.42 17.71
C PHE A 230 13.56 40.84 18.54
N LEU A 231 14.52 39.94 18.76
CA LEU A 231 15.76 40.24 19.47
C LEU A 231 16.59 41.31 18.75
N VAL A 232 16.72 41.23 17.42
CA VAL A 232 17.39 42.26 16.62
C VAL A 232 16.69 43.61 16.77
N PHE A 233 15.35 43.65 16.73
CA PHE A 233 14.59 44.87 16.99
C PHE A 233 14.88 45.44 18.39
N CYS A 234 14.86 44.61 19.43
CA CYS A 234 15.13 45.04 20.81
C CYS A 234 16.55 45.61 20.98
N VAL A 235 17.56 44.94 20.42
CA VAL A 235 18.95 45.39 20.48
C VAL A 235 19.11 46.72 19.72
N MET A 236 18.59 46.80 18.50
CA MET A 236 18.67 48.02 17.69
C MET A 236 17.92 49.19 18.35
N TYR A 237 16.77 48.94 18.98
CA TYR A 237 16.02 49.95 19.72
C TYR A 237 16.80 50.46 20.94
N LEU A 238 17.51 49.57 21.63
CA LEU A 238 18.33 49.93 22.79
C LEU A 238 19.46 50.91 22.41
N PHE A 239 20.11 50.68 21.26
CA PHE A 239 21.20 51.54 20.78
C PHE A 239 20.71 52.83 20.12
N LEU A 240 19.66 52.76 19.30
CA LEU A 240 19.19 53.90 18.50
C LEU A 240 18.19 54.79 19.26
N GLN A 241 17.50 54.26 20.28
CA GLN A 241 16.45 54.92 21.08
C GLN A 241 15.38 55.65 20.25
N ASN A 242 15.25 55.26 18.97
CA ASN A 242 14.38 55.89 18.00
C ASN A 242 13.62 54.80 17.25
N PHE A 243 12.30 54.79 17.43
CA PHE A 243 11.42 53.78 16.83
C PHE A 243 11.51 53.77 15.31
N ARG A 244 11.57 54.94 14.66
CA ARG A 244 11.68 55.04 13.19
C ARG A 244 13.00 54.50 12.69
N ALA A 245 14.10 54.79 13.39
CA ALA A 245 15.43 54.32 13.00
C ALA A 245 15.57 52.79 13.16
N THR A 246 14.93 52.22 14.18
CA THR A 246 14.92 50.76 14.43
C THR A 246 14.10 50.00 13.40
N LEU A 247 13.00 50.59 12.91
CA LEU A 247 12.12 49.95 11.94
C LEU A 247 12.80 49.68 10.58
N ILE A 248 13.78 50.50 10.19
CA ILE A 248 14.47 50.40 8.90
C ILE A 248 15.18 49.03 8.77
N PRO A 249 16.10 48.62 9.68
CA PRO A 249 16.67 47.28 9.67
C PRO A 249 15.64 46.16 9.86
N THR A 250 14.64 46.36 10.72
CA THR A 250 13.65 45.30 11.02
C THR A 250 12.79 44.93 9.81
N ILE A 251 12.49 45.88 8.92
CA ILE A 251 11.78 45.59 7.66
C ILE A 251 12.71 44.98 6.61
N ALA A 252 14.01 45.30 6.64
CA ALA A 252 14.97 44.74 5.69
C ALA A 252 15.09 43.22 5.80
N VAL A 253 15.08 42.67 7.03
CA VAL A 253 15.20 41.22 7.28
C VAL A 253 14.10 40.39 6.57
N PRO A 254 12.78 40.62 6.77
CA PRO A 254 11.74 39.84 6.09
C PRO A 254 11.78 40.03 4.56
N VAL A 255 12.17 41.21 4.06
CA VAL A 255 12.32 41.44 2.61
C VAL A 255 13.44 40.57 2.02
N VAL A 256 14.60 40.51 2.68
CA VAL A 256 15.72 39.67 2.24
C VAL A 256 15.36 38.19 2.32
N LEU A 257 14.71 37.74 3.40
CA LEU A 257 14.28 36.34 3.56
C LEU A 257 13.27 35.91 2.47
N LEU A 258 12.26 36.75 2.20
CA LEU A 258 11.31 36.50 1.11
C LEU A 258 12.01 36.50 -0.26
N GLY A 259 12.99 37.40 -0.46
CA GLY A 259 13.84 37.40 -1.65
C GLY A 259 14.61 36.10 -1.81
N THR A 260 15.23 35.60 -0.73
CA THR A 260 15.95 34.33 -0.72
C THR A 260 15.04 33.16 -1.06
N PHE A 261 13.82 33.10 -0.52
CA PHE A 261 12.84 32.08 -0.92
C PHE A 261 12.49 32.15 -2.41
N GLY A 262 12.36 33.36 -2.97
CA GLY A 262 12.13 33.55 -4.41
C GLY A 262 13.29 33.03 -5.25
N VAL A 263 14.53 33.33 -4.85
CA VAL A 263 15.75 32.82 -5.52
C VAL A 263 15.85 31.29 -5.38
N MET A 264 15.61 30.74 -4.19
CA MET A 264 15.57 29.30 -3.96
C MET A 264 14.58 28.61 -4.89
N ALA A 265 13.35 29.14 -5.00
CA ALA A 265 12.33 28.61 -5.90
C ALA A 265 12.78 28.67 -7.37
N ALA A 266 13.43 29.76 -7.80
CA ALA A 266 13.94 29.90 -9.16
C ALA A 266 15.02 28.86 -9.52
N PHE A 267 15.81 28.42 -8.54
CA PHE A 267 16.83 27.38 -8.71
C PHE A 267 16.33 25.96 -8.36
N GLY A 268 15.05 25.80 -8.00
CA GLY A 268 14.46 24.50 -7.67
C GLY A 268 14.86 23.95 -6.30
N PHE A 269 15.33 24.79 -5.36
CA PHE A 269 15.55 24.39 -3.98
C PHE A 269 14.24 24.25 -3.22
N SER A 270 14.19 23.28 -2.29
CA SER A 270 13.07 23.08 -1.39
C SER A 270 13.31 23.70 -0.01
N ILE A 271 12.20 23.96 0.70
CA ILE A 271 12.25 24.26 2.14
C ILE A 271 12.50 22.94 2.87
N ASN A 272 13.64 22.84 3.53
CA ASN A 272 14.06 21.68 4.30
C ASN A 272 14.96 22.14 5.46
N THR A 273 15.33 21.21 6.33
CA THR A 273 16.13 21.50 7.53
C THR A 273 17.43 22.24 7.21
N LEU A 274 18.14 21.89 6.13
CA LEU A 274 19.41 22.54 5.77
C LEU A 274 19.21 23.97 5.26
N THR A 275 18.22 24.19 4.38
CA THR A 275 17.95 25.53 3.83
C THR A 275 17.42 26.47 4.91
N MET A 276 16.61 25.97 5.84
CA MET A 276 16.10 26.73 6.97
C MET A 276 17.17 27.07 8.01
N PHE A 277 18.11 26.16 8.32
CA PHE A 277 19.27 26.50 9.15
C PHE A 277 20.15 27.59 8.52
N GLY A 278 20.38 27.51 7.21
CA GLY A 278 21.11 28.55 6.48
C GLY A 278 20.46 29.93 6.61
N MET A 279 19.13 29.99 6.58
CA MET A 279 18.37 31.23 6.77
C MET A 279 18.54 31.82 8.18
N VAL A 280 18.51 30.99 9.21
CA VAL A 280 18.73 31.45 10.60
C VAL A 280 20.15 32.01 10.77
N LEU A 281 21.17 31.32 10.22
CA LEU A 281 22.55 31.80 10.27
C LEU A 281 22.74 33.14 9.52
N ALA A 282 22.02 33.32 8.40
CA ALA A 282 22.09 34.53 7.60
C ALA A 282 21.54 35.78 8.30
N ILE A 283 20.66 35.64 9.31
CA ILE A 283 20.15 36.78 10.11
C ILE A 283 21.26 37.44 10.93
N GLY A 284 22.31 36.67 11.28
CA GLY A 284 23.46 37.19 12.02
C GLY A 284 24.49 37.93 11.15
N LEU A 285 24.34 37.92 9.83
CA LEU A 285 25.23 38.57 8.85
C LEU A 285 24.63 39.89 8.35
#